data_AF-A0A2J8X7D6-F1
#
_entry.id   AF-A0A2J8X7D6-F1
#
_cell.length_a   1.000
_cell.length_b   1.000
_cell.length_c   1.000
_cell.angle_alpha   90.00
_cell.angle_beta   90.00
_cell.angle_gamma   90.00
#
_symmetry.space_group_name_H-M   'P 1'
#
loop_
_entity.id
_entity.type
_entity.pdbx_description
1 polymer ?
#
loop_
_entity_poly.entity_id
_entity_poly.type
_entity_poly.pdbx_seq_one_letter_code
_entity_poly.pdbx_strand_id
1 'polypeptide(L)'
;MNYEGSPIKVTLATLKMSVQPTVSLGGFEITPPVVLRLKCGSGPVHISGQHLVAVEEDAESEDEEEEDVKLLSISGKRSAPGGGSKVPQKKVKLAADEDDDDDDDEDDDDED
;
A
#
# COMPACT_ATOMS: atom_id res chain seq x y z
N MET A 1 13.05 -2.09 21.05
CA MET A 1 13.55 -2.55 22.36
C MET A 1 13.80 -4.05 22.28
N ASN A 2 14.58 -4.64 23.18
CA ASN A 2 14.56 -6.10 23.38
C ASN A 2 13.36 -6.50 24.24
N TYR A 3 13.23 -7.80 24.54
CA TYR A 3 12.16 -8.32 25.41
C TYR A 3 12.23 -7.77 26.85
N GLU A 4 13.38 -7.25 27.27
CA GLU A 4 13.60 -6.63 28.59
C GLU A 4 13.23 -5.14 28.61
N GLY A 5 12.69 -4.60 27.52
CA GLY A 5 12.36 -3.17 27.40
C GLY A 5 13.57 -2.26 27.17
N SER A 6 14.78 -2.82 27.04
CA SER A 6 16.00 -2.04 26.83
C SER A 6 16.19 -1.66 25.35
N PRO A 7 16.66 -0.43 25.04
CA PRO A 7 17.03 -0.08 23.67
C PRO A 7 18.20 -0.94 23.17
N ILE A 8 18.06 -1.49 21.97
CA ILE A 8 19.11 -2.29 21.31
C ILE A 8 19.40 -1.75 19.92
N LYS A 9 20.62 -2.01 19.42
CA LYS A 9 21.05 -1.69 18.06
C LYS A 9 21.37 -3.00 17.34
N VAL A 10 20.74 -3.22 16.19
CA VAL A 10 20.93 -4.43 15.37
C VAL A 10 21.33 -4.05 13.95
N THR A 11 22.05 -4.95 13.27
CA THR A 11 22.37 -4.80 11.84
C THR A 11 21.29 -5.50 11.02
N LEU A 12 20.58 -4.76 10.17
CA LEU A 12 19.53 -5.32 9.31
C LEU A 12 20.10 -5.94 8.03
N ALA A 13 21.03 -5.25 7.37
CA ALA A 13 21.64 -5.69 6.13
C ALA A 13 23.04 -5.10 5.94
N THR A 14 23.85 -5.73 5.10
CA THR A 14 25.10 -5.19 4.56
C THR A 14 24.98 -5.14 3.06
N LEU A 15 25.19 -3.97 2.46
CA LEU A 15 25.02 -3.74 1.03
C LEU A 15 26.34 -3.24 0.43
N LYS A 16 26.58 -3.65 -0.81
CA LYS A 16 27.67 -3.11 -1.65
C LYS A 16 27.20 -3.15 -3.09
N MET A 17 27.23 -2.02 -3.78
CA MET A 17 26.66 -1.88 -5.13
C MET A 17 27.15 -2.95 -6.11
N SER A 18 28.43 -3.29 -6.04
CA SER A 18 29.05 -4.26 -6.96
C SER A 18 28.94 -5.73 -6.53
N VAL A 19 28.32 -6.04 -5.38
CA VAL A 19 28.23 -7.41 -4.84
C VAL A 19 26.80 -7.75 -4.50
N GLN A 20 26.15 -6.92 -3.70
CA GLN A 20 24.77 -7.08 -3.29
C GLN A 20 24.15 -5.67 -3.08
N PRO A 21 23.54 -5.10 -4.14
CA PRO A 21 22.94 -3.77 -4.07
C PRO A 21 21.61 -3.76 -3.30
N THR A 22 20.91 -4.89 -3.26
CA THR A 22 19.58 -5.03 -2.65
C THR A 22 19.50 -6.28 -1.77
N VAL A 23 18.78 -6.18 -0.67
CA VAL A 23 18.43 -7.29 0.24
C VAL A 23 16.92 -7.23 0.49
N SER A 24 16.25 -8.38 0.45
CA SER A 24 14.88 -8.52 0.93
C SER A 24 14.89 -9.08 2.35
N LEU A 25 14.14 -8.44 3.24
CA LEU A 25 14.02 -8.86 4.65
C LEU A 25 12.79 -9.77 4.91
N GLY A 26 12.02 -10.10 3.86
CA GLY A 26 10.93 -11.07 3.96
C GLY A 26 9.77 -10.67 4.88
N GLY A 27 9.44 -9.37 4.98
CA GLY A 27 8.38 -8.90 5.87
C GLY A 27 8.82 -8.80 7.34
N PHE A 28 10.07 -8.43 7.60
CA PHE A 28 10.58 -8.21 8.95
C PHE A 28 9.79 -7.10 9.68
N GLU A 29 8.98 -7.50 10.65
CA GLU A 29 8.14 -6.60 11.44
C GLU A 29 8.88 -5.99 12.63
N ILE A 30 8.60 -4.73 12.94
CA ILE A 30 9.18 -4.03 14.08
C ILE A 30 8.09 -3.18 14.74
N THR A 31 7.93 -3.32 16.06
CA THR A 31 7.01 -2.50 16.84
C THR A 31 7.60 -1.10 17.09
N PRO A 32 6.88 -0.01 16.78
CA PRO A 32 7.31 1.34 17.12
C PRO A 32 7.47 1.55 18.65
N PRO A 33 8.37 2.44 19.11
CA PRO A 33 9.22 3.34 18.32
C PRO A 33 10.49 2.65 17.77
N VAL A 34 10.90 3.03 16.56
CA VAL A 34 12.13 2.55 15.90
C VAL A 34 12.88 3.69 15.22
N VAL A 35 14.21 3.59 15.20
CA VAL A 35 15.10 4.50 14.46
C VAL A 35 15.93 3.69 13.46
N LEU A 36 15.82 4.04 12.18
CA LEU A 36 16.63 3.47 11.10
C LEU A 36 17.78 4.43 10.79
N ARG A 37 19.00 3.91 10.71
CA ARG A 37 20.19 4.72 10.43
C ARG A 37 21.25 3.92 9.68
N LEU A 38 22.06 4.61 8.89
CA LEU A 38 23.29 4.04 8.33
C LEU A 38 24.34 3.93 9.42
N LYS A 39 24.81 2.70 9.68
CA LYS A 39 25.95 2.46 10.57
C LYS A 39 27.28 2.73 9.86
N CYS A 40 27.36 2.46 8.56
CA CYS A 40 28.54 2.61 7.72
C CYS A 40 28.12 2.93 6.28
N GLY A 41 28.98 3.60 5.52
CA GLY A 41 28.73 4.05 4.15
C GLY A 41 28.13 5.46 4.09
N SER A 42 28.24 6.09 2.93
CA SER A 42 27.75 7.45 2.67
C SER A 42 26.27 7.52 2.28
N GLY A 43 25.68 6.41 1.83
CA GLY A 43 24.34 6.40 1.25
C GLY A 43 24.27 7.08 -0.13
N PRO A 44 23.06 7.29 -0.67
CA PRO A 44 21.75 7.01 -0.07
C PRO A 44 21.42 5.51 0.02
N VAL A 45 20.54 5.13 0.96
CA VAL A 45 19.94 3.79 1.04
C VAL A 45 18.44 3.95 1.19
N HIS A 46 17.70 3.28 0.31
CA HIS A 46 16.24 3.28 0.34
C HIS A 46 15.75 2.04 1.10
N ILE A 47 14.73 2.22 1.93
CA ILE A 47 14.06 1.16 2.66
C ILE A 47 12.58 1.25 2.27
N SER A 48 11.99 0.12 1.89
CA SER A 48 10.57 -0.01 1.58
C SER A 48 9.95 -1.10 2.47
N GLY A 49 8.64 -1.03 2.66
CA GLY A 49 7.91 -1.95 3.52
C GLY A 49 6.43 -1.56 3.62
N GLN A 50 5.74 -2.16 4.58
CA GLN A 50 4.34 -1.90 4.87
C GLN A 50 4.22 -1.28 6.27
N HIS A 51 3.29 -0.34 6.45
CA HIS A 51 2.87 0.12 7.76
C HIS A 51 1.55 -0.57 8.10
N LEU A 52 1.62 -1.54 9.01
CA LEU A 52 0.45 -2.30 9.45
C LEU A 52 -0.24 -1.56 10.61
N VAL A 53 -1.57 -1.43 10.52
CA VAL A 53 -2.42 -0.91 11.59
C VAL A 53 -3.45 -2.00 11.90
N ALA A 54 -3.45 -2.50 13.13
CA ALA A 54 -4.46 -3.46 13.57
C ALA A 54 -5.81 -2.74 13.71
N VAL A 55 -6.87 -3.37 13.22
CA VAL A 55 -8.26 -2.97 13.48
C VAL A 55 -8.76 -3.84 14.61
N GLU A 56 -9.24 -3.24 15.68
CA GLU A 56 -9.95 -3.98 16.73
C GLU A 56 -11.35 -4.31 16.17
N GLU A 57 -11.66 -5.59 16.02
CA GLU A 57 -13.04 -6.02 15.80
C GLU A 57 -13.77 -5.86 17.13
N ASP A 58 -14.70 -4.91 17.15
CA ASP A 58 -15.59 -4.62 18.27
C ASP A 58 -16.41 -5.89 18.58
N ALA A 59 -16.10 -6.56 19.68
CA ALA A 59 -16.81 -7.74 20.14
C ALA A 59 -18.12 -7.33 20.84
N GLU A 60 -19.00 -6.66 20.10
CA GLU A 60 -20.38 -6.38 20.49
C GLU A 60 -21.28 -7.30 19.65
N SER A 61 -21.26 -8.61 19.93
CA SER A 61 -22.38 -9.48 19.55
C SER A 61 -23.18 -9.76 20.81
N GLU A 62 -24.30 -9.06 20.89
CA GLU A 62 -25.35 -9.15 21.89
C GLU A 62 -25.74 -10.62 22.14
N ASP A 63 -25.95 -10.92 23.42
CA ASP A 63 -26.62 -12.10 23.95
C ASP A 63 -28.06 -12.14 23.39
N GLU A 64 -28.26 -12.69 22.19
CA GLU A 64 -29.60 -13.01 21.69
C GLU A 64 -30.07 -14.33 22.31
N GLU A 65 -30.94 -14.17 23.31
CA GLU A 65 -31.64 -15.22 24.05
C GLU A 65 -32.22 -16.32 23.14
N GLU A 66 -32.07 -17.57 23.59
CA GLU A 66 -32.63 -18.73 22.92
C GLU A 66 -34.16 -18.75 22.99
N GLU A 67 -34.82 -18.45 21.87
CA GLU A 67 -36.21 -18.89 21.64
C GLU A 67 -36.31 -19.76 20.38
N ASP A 68 -36.29 -21.07 20.66
CA ASP A 68 -36.82 -22.17 19.86
C ASP A 68 -38.10 -21.76 19.10
N VAL A 69 -38.13 -21.89 17.76
CA VAL A 69 -39.20 -22.63 17.06
C VAL A 69 -38.96 -22.78 15.55
N LYS A 70 -38.94 -24.05 15.14
CA LYS A 70 -39.57 -24.60 13.92
C LYS A 70 -38.87 -24.37 12.57
N LEU A 71 -38.11 -25.41 12.21
CA LEU A 71 -38.14 -26.09 10.91
C LEU A 71 -39.32 -25.65 10.00
N LEU A 72 -39.02 -25.12 8.82
CA LEU A 72 -39.75 -25.49 7.61
C LEU A 72 -38.84 -25.38 6.39
N SER A 73 -38.44 -26.55 5.93
CA SER A 73 -37.73 -26.84 4.70
C SER A 73 -38.39 -26.19 3.48
N ILE A 74 -37.65 -25.43 2.68
CA ILE A 74 -37.89 -25.38 1.23
C ILE A 74 -36.58 -25.54 0.45
N SER A 75 -36.39 -26.78 -0.02
CA SER A 75 -35.44 -27.15 -1.05
C SER A 75 -35.74 -26.38 -2.34
N GLY A 76 -34.89 -25.43 -2.70
CA GLY A 76 -34.89 -24.74 -3.99
C GLY A 76 -33.71 -25.14 -4.85
N LYS A 77 -33.76 -26.31 -5.50
CA LYS A 77 -32.82 -26.66 -6.59
C LYS A 77 -33.35 -26.10 -7.90
N ARG A 78 -32.67 -25.17 -8.57
CA ARG A 78 -32.75 -24.98 -10.04
C ARG A 78 -31.44 -24.45 -10.61
N SER A 79 -31.10 -25.02 -11.76
CA SER A 79 -29.79 -25.15 -12.40
C SER A 79 -29.19 -23.88 -13.03
N ALA A 80 -27.86 -23.90 -13.20
CA ALA A 80 -27.15 -23.13 -14.23
C ALA A 80 -27.60 -23.59 -15.64
N PRO A 81 -27.62 -22.71 -16.66
CA PRO A 81 -26.42 -22.61 -17.51
C PRO A 81 -26.20 -21.23 -18.16
N GLY A 82 -24.92 -20.88 -18.33
CA GLY A 82 -24.39 -20.28 -19.56
C GLY A 82 -24.69 -18.80 -19.84
N GLY A 83 -23.63 -18.06 -20.19
CA GLY A 83 -23.83 -16.87 -21.00
C GLY A 83 -22.74 -15.82 -20.90
N GLY A 84 -21.70 -15.98 -21.72
CA GLY A 84 -21.11 -14.82 -22.40
C GLY A 84 -19.92 -14.15 -21.74
N SER A 85 -18.73 -14.61 -22.10
CA SER A 85 -17.50 -13.79 -22.15
C SER A 85 -17.77 -12.49 -22.89
N LYS A 86 -17.46 -11.31 -22.30
CA LYS A 86 -16.98 -10.11 -23.02
C LYS A 86 -16.16 -9.21 -22.08
N VAL A 87 -14.84 -9.34 -22.14
CA VAL A 87 -13.89 -8.33 -21.66
C VAL A 87 -13.89 -7.17 -22.67
N PRO A 88 -14.18 -5.92 -22.30
CA PRO A 88 -13.85 -4.79 -23.15
C PRO A 88 -12.43 -4.32 -22.84
N GLN A 89 -11.47 -4.72 -23.67
CA GLN A 89 -10.20 -4.02 -23.78
C GLN A 89 -10.43 -2.75 -24.62
N LYS A 90 -10.20 -1.56 -24.07
CA LYS A 90 -10.11 -0.33 -24.86
C LYS A 90 -8.75 0.33 -24.66
N LYS A 91 -8.10 0.53 -25.81
CA LYS A 91 -6.73 0.98 -26.08
C LYS A 91 -6.51 2.46 -25.72
N VAL A 92 -5.26 2.74 -25.31
CA VAL A 92 -4.56 4.02 -25.36
C VAL A 92 -4.58 4.60 -26.78
N LYS A 93 -4.81 5.92 -26.91
CA LYS A 93 -4.39 6.74 -28.06
C LYS A 93 -3.90 8.10 -27.54
N LEU A 94 -2.62 8.35 -27.79
CA LEU A 94 -1.97 9.66 -27.76
C LEU A 94 -2.53 10.52 -28.90
N ALA A 95 -2.78 11.80 -28.63
CA ALA A 95 -2.83 12.86 -29.64
C ALA A 95 -2.18 14.10 -29.02
N ALA A 96 -1.05 14.50 -29.60
CA ALA A 96 -0.54 15.85 -29.50
C ALA A 96 -1.41 16.71 -30.42
N ASP A 97 -1.77 17.90 -29.96
CA ASP A 97 -2.29 18.98 -30.78
C ASP A 97 -1.54 20.23 -30.32
N GLU A 98 -0.76 20.77 -31.25
CA GLU A 98 -0.05 22.05 -31.19
C GLU A 98 -1.01 23.17 -31.60
N ASP A 99 -0.67 24.39 -31.17
CA ASP A 99 -1.03 25.69 -31.73
C ASP A 99 -2.45 26.25 -31.56
N ASP A 100 -2.53 27.36 -30.81
CA ASP A 100 -2.93 28.70 -31.29
C ASP A 100 -2.76 29.67 -30.09
N ASP A 101 -1.85 30.65 -30.16
CA ASP A 101 -2.11 32.02 -30.68
C ASP A 101 -3.09 32.78 -29.74
N ASP A 102 -2.89 34.02 -29.30
CA ASP A 102 -2.06 35.13 -29.76
C ASP A 102 -2.09 36.24 -28.68
N ASP A 103 -1.23 37.25 -28.88
CA ASP A 103 -1.40 38.66 -28.47
C ASP A 103 -1.34 39.05 -26.98
N ASP A 104 -0.74 40.17 -26.58
CA ASP A 104 0.26 41.10 -27.13
C ASP A 104 0.54 42.08 -25.95
N ASP A 105 1.58 42.89 -26.11
CA ASP A 105 1.80 44.18 -25.45
C ASP A 105 2.34 44.23 -24.00
N GLU A 106 3.66 44.45 -23.95
CA GLU A 106 4.30 45.66 -23.41
C GLU A 106 3.80 46.22 -22.06
N ASP A 107 4.68 46.25 -21.04
CA ASP A 107 5.25 47.55 -20.67
C ASP A 107 6.56 47.41 -19.88
N ASP A 108 7.44 48.37 -20.17
CA ASP A 108 8.73 48.69 -19.58
C ASP A 108 8.59 48.99 -18.08
N ASP A 109 9.55 48.57 -17.25
CA ASP A 109 10.10 49.46 -16.21
C ASP A 109 11.38 48.86 -15.62
N ASP A 110 12.50 49.36 -16.13
CA ASP A 110 13.79 49.43 -15.44
C ASP A 110 13.62 50.16 -14.09
N GLU A 111 14.01 49.56 -12.98
CA GLU A 111 14.40 50.31 -11.78
C GLU A 111 15.58 49.64 -11.05
N ASP A 112 16.76 50.25 -11.25
CA ASP A 112 18.03 50.31 -10.48
C ASP A 112 18.39 49.18 -9.48
#